data_AF-A0A0M7B5R8-F1
#
_entry.id   AF-A0A0M7B5R8-F1
#
_cell.length_a   1.000
_cell.length_b   1.000
_cell.length_c   1.000
_cell.angle_alpha   90.00
_cell.angle_beta   90.00
_cell.angle_gamma   90.00
#
_symmetry.space_group_name_H-M   'P 1'
#
loop_
_entity.id
_entity.type
_entity.pdbx_description
1 polymer ?
#
loop_
_entity_poly.entity_id
_entity_poly.type
_entity_poly.pdbx_seq_one_letter_code
_entity_poly.pdbx_strand_id
1 'polypeptide(L)'
;MRTMRTILAATAALSLAACEPPLPNSTMAGPVVTTPAQAAAAREAQLTGRMTELENGAMPRPRPIDTSGPSSTQNEAERLAEETRAALGIGGTPPPLPTPLETSPPELDRNNPSISQEQDFAAVSAERDIEADAERLRAARERYRVVRPEELELERPADTGPNIFAYALNDARPVGTEGAFRRGFGASAGRAEQRCAAYTSEDKAQEAFLGGGGPERDRLGLDPDGDGNACGWDPAVVRNLVRSQ
;
A
#
# COMPACT_ATOMS: atom_id res chain seq x y z
N MET A 1 -68.43 6.45 -16.34
CA MET A 1 -67.28 5.98 -17.17
C MET A 1 -66.02 6.83 -16.99
N ARG A 2 -66.08 8.17 -16.94
CA ARG A 2 -64.89 9.04 -16.70
C ARG A 2 -64.27 8.87 -15.30
N THR A 3 -65.10 8.71 -14.27
CA THR A 3 -64.68 8.54 -12.87
C THR A 3 -64.02 7.20 -12.57
N MET A 4 -64.47 6.10 -13.20
CA MET A 4 -63.80 4.79 -13.07
C MET A 4 -62.43 4.77 -13.73
N ARG A 5 -62.23 5.51 -14.84
CA ARG A 5 -60.93 5.62 -15.52
C ARG A 5 -59.90 6.40 -14.71
N THR A 6 -60.33 7.46 -14.00
CA THR A 6 -59.43 8.24 -13.13
C THR A 6 -59.04 7.47 -11.87
N ILE A 7 -59.94 6.67 -11.31
CA ILE A 7 -59.64 5.82 -10.15
C ILE A 7 -58.65 4.72 -10.54
N LEU A 8 -58.86 4.06 -11.70
CA LEU A 8 -57.96 3.00 -12.17
C LEU A 8 -56.53 3.51 -12.44
N ALA A 9 -56.40 4.72 -13.00
CA ALA A 9 -55.11 5.35 -13.26
C ALA A 9 -54.38 5.75 -11.97
N ALA A 10 -55.10 6.22 -10.95
CA ALA A 10 -54.53 6.56 -9.65
C ALA A 10 -54.03 5.32 -8.90
N THR A 11 -54.73 4.19 -8.97
CA THR A 11 -54.29 2.92 -8.35
C THR A 11 -53.06 2.32 -9.03
N ALA A 12 -52.91 2.47 -10.35
CA ALA A 12 -51.72 1.98 -11.06
C ALA A 12 -50.47 2.83 -10.75
N ALA A 13 -50.61 4.14 -10.55
CA ALA A 13 -49.51 5.01 -10.17
C ALA A 13 -49.01 4.73 -8.73
N LEU A 14 -49.92 4.35 -7.81
CA LEU A 14 -49.54 3.98 -6.45
C LEU A 14 -48.80 2.65 -6.36
N SER A 15 -49.04 1.71 -7.28
CA SER A 15 -48.36 0.39 -7.28
C SER A 15 -46.90 0.44 -7.75
N LEU A 16 -46.46 1.50 -8.45
CA LEU A 16 -45.06 1.61 -8.89
C LEU A 16 -44.11 2.22 -7.84
N ALA A 17 -44.63 2.94 -6.84
CA ALA A 17 -43.80 3.62 -5.83
C ALA A 17 -43.38 2.73 -4.64
N ALA A 18 -43.81 1.47 -4.60
CA ALA A 18 -43.56 0.57 -3.47
C ALA A 18 -42.34 -0.35 -3.64
N CYS A 19 -41.60 -0.22 -4.74
CA CYS A 19 -40.42 -1.06 -5.03
C CYS A 19 -39.12 -0.25 -5.21
N GLU A 20 -38.95 0.83 -4.44
CA GLU A 20 -37.66 1.54 -4.38
C GLU A 20 -36.99 1.26 -3.02
N PRO A 21 -35.84 0.56 -2.98
CA PRO A 21 -35.10 0.36 -1.74
C PRO A 21 -34.62 1.72 -1.21
N PRO A 22 -34.63 1.96 0.12
CA PRO A 22 -34.07 3.20 0.66
C PRO A 22 -32.58 3.25 0.33
N LEU A 23 -32.20 4.17 -0.57
CA LEU A 23 -30.81 4.54 -0.78
C LEU A 23 -30.29 5.18 0.52
N PRO A 24 -29.12 4.79 1.04
CA PRO A 24 -28.51 5.49 2.15
C PRO A 24 -28.25 6.95 1.77
N ASN A 25 -28.74 7.87 2.60
CA ASN A 25 -28.52 9.31 2.47
C ASN A 25 -27.02 9.63 2.57
N SER A 26 -26.31 9.65 1.43
CA SER A 26 -24.92 10.13 1.34
C SER A 26 -24.83 11.54 0.74
N THR A 27 -25.87 12.35 0.89
CA THR A 27 -25.87 13.73 0.39
C THR A 27 -25.94 14.74 1.52
N MET A 28 -24.93 14.75 2.40
CA MET A 28 -24.51 15.97 3.10
C MET A 28 -23.06 15.88 3.62
N ALA A 29 -22.11 15.72 2.70
CA ALA A 29 -20.74 16.20 2.89
C ALA A 29 -20.17 16.44 1.50
N GLY A 30 -19.73 17.68 1.20
CA GLY A 30 -19.00 17.98 -0.03
C GLY A 30 -17.71 17.15 -0.13
N PRO A 31 -16.89 17.33 -1.19
CA PRO A 31 -15.63 16.60 -1.31
C PRO A 31 -14.76 16.95 -0.12
N VAL A 32 -14.67 16.06 0.87
CA VAL A 32 -13.68 16.16 1.92
C VAL A 32 -12.37 15.81 1.24
N VAL A 33 -11.70 16.82 0.72
CA VAL A 33 -10.29 16.72 0.34
C VAL A 33 -9.53 16.50 1.64
N THR A 34 -9.29 15.23 1.97
CA THR A 34 -8.42 14.90 3.09
C THR A 34 -7.02 15.37 2.70
N THR A 35 -6.48 16.33 3.42
CA THR A 35 -5.08 16.71 3.17
C THR A 35 -4.17 15.54 3.57
N PRO A 36 -2.97 15.40 2.96
CA PRO A 36 -2.03 14.34 3.34
C PRO A 36 -1.73 14.31 4.84
N ALA A 37 -1.74 15.47 5.50
CA ALA A 37 -1.58 15.61 6.95
C ALA A 37 -2.75 14.99 7.75
N GLN A 38 -4.00 15.16 7.28
CA GLN A 38 -5.17 14.55 7.92
C GLN A 38 -5.20 13.03 7.74
N ALA A 39 -4.77 12.53 6.58
CA ALA A 39 -4.63 11.10 6.33
C ALA A 39 -3.54 10.46 7.21
N ALA A 40 -2.40 11.14 7.40
CA ALA A 40 -1.34 10.70 8.30
C ALA A 40 -1.82 10.64 9.76
N ALA A 41 -2.50 11.69 10.24
CA ALA A 41 -3.05 11.74 11.59
C ALA A 41 -4.11 10.65 11.86
N ALA A 42 -4.98 10.36 10.89
CA ALA A 42 -5.97 9.28 10.99
C ALA A 42 -5.31 7.90 11.05
N ARG A 43 -4.25 7.67 10.26
CA ARG A 43 -3.46 6.44 10.31
C ARG A 43 -2.79 6.24 11.66
N GLU A 44 -2.22 7.31 12.21
CA GLU A 44 -1.50 7.26 13.48
C GLU A 44 -2.45 7.04 14.68
N ALA A 45 -3.66 7.61 14.62
CA ALA A 45 -4.72 7.31 15.59
C ALA A 45 -5.19 5.84 15.55
N GLN A 46 -5.28 5.25 14.35
CA GLN A 46 -5.62 3.83 14.18
C GLN A 46 -4.50 2.91 14.68
N LEU A 47 -3.23 3.25 14.43
CA LEU A 47 -2.06 2.48 14.85
C LEU A 47 -1.85 2.51 16.37
N THR A 48 -2.22 3.60 17.02
CA THR A 48 -2.11 3.76 18.48
C THR A 48 -3.32 3.24 19.24
N GLY A 49 -4.31 2.64 18.56
CA GLY A 49 -5.51 2.06 19.18
C GLY A 49 -6.40 3.10 19.87
N ARG A 50 -6.21 4.39 19.56
CA ARG A 50 -6.93 5.48 20.21
C ARG A 50 -8.17 5.80 19.39
N MET A 51 -9.24 5.05 19.65
CA MET A 51 -10.59 5.51 19.33
C MET A 51 -10.72 6.94 19.88
N THR A 52 -11.13 7.88 19.04
CA THR A 52 -11.41 9.25 19.43
C THR A 52 -12.59 9.28 20.39
N GLU A 53 -12.30 9.01 21.66
CA GLU A 53 -13.05 9.51 22.81
C GLU A 53 -13.00 11.05 22.69
N LEU A 54 -14.15 11.66 22.42
CA LEU A 54 -14.36 13.08 22.70
C LEU A 54 -14.17 13.26 24.21
N GLU A 55 -12.97 13.62 24.64
CA GLU A 55 -12.67 13.80 26.06
C GLU A 55 -12.48 15.29 26.38
N ASN A 56 -13.55 15.90 26.92
CA ASN A 56 -13.41 16.90 27.96
C ASN A 56 -12.90 16.17 29.22
N GLY A 57 -11.67 16.42 29.64
CA GLY A 57 -11.18 15.91 30.92
C GLY A 57 -9.66 15.97 31.04
N ALA A 58 -9.15 16.63 32.07
CA ALA A 58 -7.73 16.87 32.33
C ALA A 58 -7.17 15.93 33.40
N MET A 59 -5.86 15.58 33.35
CA MET A 59 -4.97 15.36 34.51
C MET A 59 -3.47 15.22 34.09
N PRO A 60 -2.44 15.17 34.99
CA PRO A 60 -1.31 16.09 34.94
C PRO A 60 0.07 15.41 34.73
N ARG A 61 1.11 16.22 34.53
CA ARG A 61 2.50 15.80 34.19
C ARG A 61 3.40 15.74 35.45
N PRO A 62 4.24 14.71 35.65
CA PRO A 62 5.20 14.66 36.76
C PRO A 62 6.52 15.42 36.46
N ARG A 63 7.16 15.94 37.52
CA ARG A 63 8.44 16.67 37.52
C ARG A 63 9.62 15.74 37.87
N PRO A 64 10.87 16.07 37.47
CA PRO A 64 12.06 15.28 37.83
C PRO A 64 12.66 15.71 39.19
N ILE A 65 13.36 14.76 39.84
CA ILE A 65 14.01 14.89 41.15
C ILE A 65 15.52 15.05 40.95
N ASP A 66 16.10 16.12 41.51
CA ASP A 66 17.54 16.32 41.66
C ASP A 66 18.06 15.62 42.92
N THR A 67 19.23 14.99 42.84
CA THR A 67 19.93 14.43 44.02
C THR A 67 21.34 14.96 44.10
N SER A 68 21.61 15.79 45.10
CA SER A 68 22.91 16.40 45.40
C SER A 68 23.32 16.13 46.85
N GLY A 69 24.49 15.48 47.03
CA GLY A 69 25.39 15.63 48.18
C GLY A 69 25.49 14.44 49.17
N PRO A 70 26.55 14.39 50.03
CA PRO A 70 27.96 14.73 49.78
C PRO A 70 28.97 13.66 50.31
N SER A 71 30.22 13.78 49.85
CA SER A 71 31.37 12.93 50.14
C SER A 71 31.96 13.08 51.55
N SER A 72 32.40 11.97 52.15
CA SER A 72 33.42 11.94 53.21
C SER A 72 34.52 10.92 52.86
N THR A 73 35.54 11.43 52.17
CA THR A 73 36.98 11.14 52.30
C THR A 73 37.43 9.89 53.07
N GLN A 74 37.57 8.79 52.35
CA GLN A 74 38.80 7.99 52.19
C GLN A 74 38.49 7.05 51.02
N ASN A 75 39.17 7.27 49.89
CA ASN A 75 38.80 6.76 48.57
C ASN A 75 38.41 5.28 48.61
N GLU A 76 37.12 5.01 48.45
CA GLU A 76 36.62 3.65 48.19
C GLU A 76 37.35 3.04 46.99
N ALA A 77 37.69 3.89 46.01
CA ALA A 77 38.53 3.55 44.88
C ALA A 77 39.93 3.07 45.26
N GLU A 78 40.56 3.58 46.33
CA GLU A 78 41.88 3.12 46.78
C GLU A 78 41.81 1.78 47.50
N ARG A 79 40.79 1.58 48.36
CA ARG A 79 40.56 0.26 48.97
C ARG A 79 40.23 -0.80 47.93
N LEU A 80 39.40 -0.45 46.95
CA LEU A 80 39.06 -1.35 45.85
C LEU A 80 40.29 -1.62 44.97
N ALA A 81 41.17 -0.63 44.76
CA ALA A 81 42.42 -0.82 44.01
C ALA A 81 43.43 -1.72 44.75
N GLU A 82 43.53 -1.63 46.08
CA GLU A 82 44.35 -2.53 46.89
C GLU A 82 43.78 -3.95 46.94
N GLU A 83 42.48 -4.10 47.13
CA GLU A 83 41.80 -5.40 47.10
C GLU A 83 41.94 -6.07 45.72
N THR A 84 41.80 -5.29 44.65
CA THR A 84 42.00 -5.77 43.27
C THR A 84 43.46 -6.16 43.03
N ARG A 85 44.44 -5.39 43.51
CA ARG A 85 45.86 -5.77 43.40
C ARG A 85 46.20 -7.04 44.18
N ALA A 86 45.60 -7.23 45.34
CA ALA A 86 45.76 -8.44 46.14
C ALA A 86 45.13 -9.66 45.46
N ALA A 87 43.92 -9.52 44.90
CA ALA A 87 43.24 -10.58 44.14
C ALA A 87 43.99 -10.95 42.84
N LEU A 88 44.67 -9.98 42.22
CA LEU A 88 45.45 -10.19 40.99
C LEU A 88 46.92 -10.58 41.23
N GLY A 89 47.40 -10.54 42.49
CA GLY A 89 48.78 -10.89 42.83
C GLY A 89 49.86 -9.93 42.32
N ILE A 90 49.49 -8.70 41.93
CA ILE A 90 50.40 -7.71 41.32
C ILE A 90 50.97 -6.80 42.42
N GLY A 91 52.03 -7.24 43.13
CA GLY A 91 52.72 -6.35 44.08
C GLY A 91 53.65 -6.96 45.13
N GLY A 92 53.75 -8.29 45.26
CA GLY A 92 54.71 -8.94 46.17
C GLY A 92 55.99 -9.36 45.46
N THR A 93 57.14 -9.30 46.16
CA THR A 93 58.38 -9.99 45.76
C THR A 93 58.03 -11.41 45.32
N PRO A 94 58.51 -11.89 44.15
CA PRO A 94 58.12 -13.21 43.67
C PRO A 94 58.48 -14.26 44.72
N PRO A 95 57.56 -15.16 45.11
CA PRO A 95 57.94 -16.34 45.86
C PRO A 95 59.01 -17.12 45.07
N PRO A 96 59.89 -17.90 45.72
CA PRO A 96 60.83 -18.75 44.99
C PRO A 96 60.05 -19.56 43.95
N LEU A 97 60.56 -19.57 42.71
CA LEU A 97 59.92 -20.20 41.55
C LEU A 97 59.26 -21.53 41.97
N PRO A 98 57.93 -21.67 41.87
CA PRO A 98 57.35 -23.00 41.93
C PRO A 98 57.96 -23.81 40.78
N THR A 99 58.34 -25.04 41.09
CA THR A 99 58.58 -26.11 40.11
C THR A 99 57.49 -26.04 39.04
N PRO A 100 57.75 -26.33 37.73
CA PRO A 100 56.76 -26.14 36.68
C PRO A 100 55.46 -26.86 37.02
N LEU A 101 54.49 -26.12 37.54
CA LEU A 101 53.10 -26.51 37.59
C LEU A 101 52.56 -26.07 36.25
N GLU A 102 52.09 -27.04 35.50
CA GLU A 102 51.51 -26.88 34.17
C GLU A 102 50.48 -25.74 34.19
N THR A 103 50.87 -24.58 33.64
CA THR A 103 49.92 -23.49 33.38
C THR A 103 49.11 -23.90 32.15
N SER A 104 48.03 -24.66 32.36
CA SER A 104 46.99 -24.81 31.35
C SER A 104 46.48 -23.41 30.96
N PRO A 105 46.23 -23.11 29.67
CA PRO A 105 45.65 -21.84 29.26
C PRO A 105 44.32 -21.62 30.02
N PRO A 106 43.93 -20.37 30.34
CA PRO A 106 42.66 -20.13 30.99
C PRO A 106 41.56 -20.73 30.13
N GLU A 107 40.82 -21.67 30.71
CA GLU A 107 39.66 -22.29 30.10
C GLU A 107 38.59 -21.19 30.00
N LEU A 108 38.50 -20.55 28.84
CA LEU A 108 37.46 -19.58 28.58
C LEU A 108 36.13 -20.33 28.57
N ASP A 109 35.32 -20.15 29.61
CA ASP A 109 33.94 -20.64 29.64
C ASP A 109 33.12 -19.89 28.57
N ARG A 110 33.09 -20.46 27.37
CA ARG A 110 32.39 -19.91 26.21
C ARG A 110 30.86 -20.04 26.33
N ASN A 111 30.38 -20.80 27.31
CA ASN A 111 28.96 -21.11 27.46
C ASN A 111 28.25 -20.16 28.43
N ASN A 112 28.99 -19.29 29.13
CA ASN A 112 28.46 -18.21 29.99
C ASN A 112 27.13 -18.58 30.69
N PRO A 113 27.13 -19.65 31.52
CA PRO A 113 25.92 -20.30 32.01
C PRO A 113 25.07 -19.42 32.93
N SER A 114 25.61 -18.29 33.39
CA SER A 114 24.92 -17.29 34.21
C SER A 114 24.21 -16.18 33.42
N ILE A 115 24.45 -16.07 32.10
CA ILE A 115 23.90 -14.98 31.27
C ILE A 115 23.10 -15.51 30.06
N SER A 116 23.56 -16.55 29.35
CA SER A 116 22.82 -17.10 28.20
C SER A 116 23.27 -18.52 27.86
N GLN A 117 22.31 -19.42 27.68
CA GLN A 117 22.55 -20.82 27.28
C GLN A 117 22.40 -21.04 25.77
N GLU A 118 22.29 -19.98 24.98
CA GLU A 118 22.06 -20.07 23.51
C GLU A 118 23.22 -20.72 22.73
N GLN A 119 24.40 -20.89 23.34
CA GLN A 119 25.56 -21.57 22.76
C GLN A 119 25.85 -22.94 23.39
N ASP A 120 25.08 -23.36 24.41
CA ASP A 120 25.21 -24.69 25.00
C ASP A 120 24.37 -25.69 24.20
N PHE A 121 25.05 -26.52 23.39
CA PHE A 121 24.42 -27.55 22.57
C PHE A 121 23.63 -28.58 23.38
N ALA A 122 24.02 -28.85 24.63
CA ALA A 122 23.30 -29.77 25.50
C ALA A 122 21.97 -29.14 25.97
N ALA A 123 22.01 -27.88 26.42
CA ALA A 123 20.81 -27.12 26.78
C ALA A 123 19.84 -26.98 25.61
N VAL A 124 20.35 -26.60 24.42
CA VAL A 124 19.53 -26.47 23.20
C VAL A 124 18.93 -27.81 22.79
N SER A 125 19.67 -28.93 22.89
CA SER A 125 19.14 -30.27 22.60
C SER A 125 18.06 -30.73 23.58
N ALA A 126 18.12 -30.27 24.84
CA ALA A 126 17.11 -30.56 25.86
C ALA A 126 15.85 -29.71 25.67
N GLU A 127 15.99 -28.49 25.16
CA GLU A 127 14.88 -27.57 24.85
C GLU A 127 14.18 -27.88 23.51
N ARG A 128 14.93 -28.46 22.56
CA ARG A 128 14.48 -28.78 21.20
C ARG A 128 14.71 -30.25 20.91
N ASP A 129 13.71 -31.06 21.25
CA ASP A 129 13.67 -32.46 20.84
C ASP A 129 13.47 -32.58 19.32
N ILE A 130 14.22 -33.51 18.70
CA ILE A 130 14.24 -33.74 17.25
C ILE A 130 12.87 -34.24 16.77
N GLU A 131 12.26 -35.13 17.53
CA GLU A 131 10.93 -35.66 17.29
C GLU A 131 9.87 -34.55 17.31
N ALA A 132 9.93 -33.66 18.31
CA ALA A 132 8.99 -32.54 18.44
C ALA A 132 9.13 -31.53 17.28
N ASP A 133 10.35 -31.31 16.78
CA ASP A 133 10.57 -30.44 15.62
C ASP A 133 10.07 -31.09 14.32
N ALA A 134 10.26 -32.40 14.17
CA ALA A 134 9.71 -33.16 13.04
C ALA A 134 8.17 -33.10 13.00
N GLU A 135 7.50 -33.20 14.14
CA GLU A 135 6.04 -33.05 14.25
C GLU A 135 5.58 -31.63 13.87
N ARG A 136 6.28 -30.59 14.34
CA ARG A 136 6.01 -29.19 13.96
C ARG A 136 6.15 -28.98 12.47
N LEU A 137 7.20 -29.53 11.86
CA LEU A 137 7.41 -29.47 10.41
C LEU A 137 6.33 -30.23 9.65
N ARG A 138 5.87 -31.38 10.13
CA ARG A 138 4.71 -32.08 9.55
C ARG A 138 3.45 -31.20 9.60
N ALA A 139 3.12 -30.66 10.76
CA ALA A 139 1.96 -29.78 10.94
C ALA A 139 2.06 -28.47 10.12
N ALA A 140 3.28 -27.95 9.89
CA ALA A 140 3.51 -26.81 9.03
C ALA A 140 3.29 -27.17 7.55
N ARG A 141 3.77 -28.32 7.10
CA ARG A 141 3.58 -28.81 5.73
C ARG A 141 2.12 -29.12 5.42
N GLU A 142 1.37 -29.68 6.38
CA GLU A 142 -0.06 -29.96 6.23
C GLU A 142 -0.89 -28.69 6.00
N ARG A 143 -0.44 -27.56 6.57
CA ARG A 143 -1.11 -26.25 6.42
C ARG A 143 -0.58 -25.42 5.25
N TYR A 144 0.58 -25.78 4.70
CA TYR A 144 1.19 -25.02 3.63
C TYR A 144 0.44 -25.23 2.31
N ARG A 145 -0.11 -24.15 1.75
CA ARG A 145 -0.66 -24.14 0.40
C ARG A 145 0.04 -23.10 -0.45
N VAL A 146 0.57 -23.53 -1.58
CA VAL A 146 1.07 -22.64 -2.63
C VAL A 146 -0.08 -22.32 -3.55
N VAL A 147 -0.60 -21.09 -3.47
CA VAL A 147 -1.50 -20.57 -4.50
C VAL A 147 -0.62 -20.07 -5.64
N ARG A 148 -0.56 -20.81 -6.74
CA ARG A 148 0.02 -20.29 -7.98
C ARG A 148 -1.00 -19.33 -8.61
N PRO A 149 -0.57 -18.17 -9.11
CA PRO A 149 -1.43 -17.38 -9.98
C PRO A 149 -1.88 -18.26 -11.13
N GLU A 150 -3.19 -18.40 -11.31
CA GLU A 150 -3.73 -19.01 -12.52
C GLU A 150 -3.49 -18.01 -13.66
N GLU A 151 -2.91 -18.48 -14.77
CA GLU A 151 -2.88 -17.70 -16.00
C GLU A 151 -4.32 -17.54 -16.45
N LEU A 152 -4.89 -16.38 -16.15
CA LEU A 152 -6.20 -16.03 -16.67
C LEU A 152 -6.03 -15.95 -18.19
N GLU A 153 -6.52 -16.97 -18.90
CA GLU A 153 -6.80 -16.90 -20.32
C GLU A 153 -7.94 -15.87 -20.50
N LEU A 154 -7.61 -14.59 -20.38
CA LEU A 154 -8.50 -13.47 -20.65
C LEU A 154 -8.63 -13.35 -22.16
N GLU A 155 -9.32 -14.31 -22.78
CA GLU A 155 -9.88 -14.07 -24.09
C GLU A 155 -10.88 -12.92 -23.93
N ARG A 156 -10.46 -11.73 -24.40
CA ARG A 156 -11.28 -10.53 -24.38
C ARG A 156 -12.62 -10.88 -25.03
N PRO A 157 -13.76 -10.54 -24.41
CA PRO A 157 -15.06 -10.73 -25.03
C PRO A 157 -15.08 -10.11 -26.43
N ALA A 158 -15.54 -10.85 -27.42
CA ALA A 158 -15.51 -10.41 -28.82
C ALA A 158 -16.23 -9.06 -29.05
N ASP A 159 -17.14 -8.68 -28.16
CA ASP A 159 -17.99 -7.49 -28.26
C ASP A 159 -17.48 -6.27 -27.48
N THR A 160 -16.21 -6.25 -27.05
CA THR A 160 -15.68 -5.13 -26.22
C THR A 160 -15.35 -3.86 -27.03
N GLY A 161 -15.73 -3.79 -28.31
CA GLY A 161 -15.44 -2.66 -29.18
C GLY A 161 -13.93 -2.49 -29.53
N PRO A 162 -13.60 -1.43 -30.28
CA PRO A 162 -12.22 -1.12 -30.67
C PRO A 162 -11.31 -0.85 -29.47
N ASN A 163 -10.06 -1.30 -29.54
CA ASN A 163 -9.09 -1.06 -28.48
C ASN A 163 -8.33 0.26 -28.72
N ILE A 164 -8.75 1.33 -28.04
CA ILE A 164 -8.11 2.65 -28.13
C ILE A 164 -6.65 2.65 -27.66
N PHE A 165 -6.25 1.77 -26.73
CA PHE A 165 -4.85 1.65 -26.29
C PHE A 165 -3.98 1.01 -27.36
N ALA A 166 -4.48 -0.04 -28.02
CA ALA A 166 -3.78 -0.64 -29.15
C ALA A 166 -3.65 0.38 -30.30
N TYR A 167 -4.71 1.15 -30.56
CA TYR A 167 -4.66 2.26 -31.52
C TYR A 167 -3.59 3.30 -31.15
N ALA A 168 -3.54 3.74 -29.89
CA ALA A 168 -2.53 4.69 -29.41
C ALA A 168 -1.10 4.22 -29.67
N LEU A 169 -0.83 2.93 -29.47
CA LEU A 169 0.51 2.37 -29.58
C LEU A 169 0.95 2.08 -31.02
N ASN A 170 0.00 1.83 -31.94
CA ASN A 170 0.31 1.39 -33.30
C ASN A 170 0.00 2.47 -34.35
N ASP A 171 -1.28 2.84 -34.48
CA ASP A 171 -1.78 3.57 -35.65
C ASP A 171 -1.99 5.07 -35.41
N ALA A 172 -2.13 5.50 -34.14
CA ALA A 172 -2.44 6.88 -33.82
C ALA A 172 -1.34 7.87 -34.29
N ARG A 173 -1.74 9.03 -34.81
CA ARG A 173 -0.81 10.13 -35.11
C ARG A 173 -0.68 11.06 -33.91
N PRO A 174 0.43 11.81 -33.78
CA PRO A 174 0.52 12.87 -32.77
C PRO A 174 -0.64 13.86 -32.91
N VAL A 175 -1.11 14.39 -31.79
CA VAL A 175 -2.14 15.45 -31.78
C VAL A 175 -1.71 16.64 -32.64
N GLY A 176 -2.64 17.16 -33.44
CA GLY A 176 -2.39 18.28 -34.34
C GLY A 176 -1.68 17.90 -35.65
N THR A 177 -1.61 16.60 -35.98
CA THR A 177 -1.16 16.15 -37.31
C THR A 177 -2.28 16.38 -38.33
N GLU A 178 -2.51 17.64 -38.69
CA GLU A 178 -3.63 18.02 -39.55
C GLU A 178 -3.59 17.29 -40.90
N GLY A 179 -4.74 16.76 -41.33
CA GLY A 179 -4.91 16.17 -42.65
C GLY A 179 -4.19 14.84 -42.88
N ALA A 180 -3.78 14.14 -41.82
CA ALA A 180 -3.29 12.76 -41.92
C ALA A 180 -4.35 11.83 -42.56
N PHE A 181 -5.63 12.12 -42.29
CA PHE A 181 -6.77 11.36 -42.80
C PHE A 181 -7.77 12.25 -43.54
N ARG A 182 -8.61 11.61 -44.37
CA ARG A 182 -9.59 12.32 -45.20
C ARG A 182 -10.72 12.84 -44.35
N ARG A 183 -10.85 14.17 -44.31
CA ARG A 183 -12.00 14.83 -43.68
C ARG A 183 -13.30 14.58 -44.45
N GLY A 184 -14.38 14.34 -43.72
CA GLY A 184 -15.72 14.23 -44.28
C GLY A 184 -16.20 15.53 -44.95
N PHE A 185 -17.06 15.42 -45.97
CA PHE A 185 -17.67 16.58 -46.61
C PHE A 185 -18.51 17.36 -45.58
N GLY A 186 -18.12 18.61 -45.30
CA GLY A 186 -18.76 19.44 -44.28
C GLY A 186 -18.18 19.33 -42.87
N ALA A 187 -16.98 18.75 -42.71
CA ALA A 187 -16.21 18.81 -41.47
C ALA A 187 -16.10 20.26 -40.97
N SER A 188 -16.45 20.47 -39.70
CA SER A 188 -16.53 21.78 -39.07
C SER A 188 -16.24 21.64 -37.59
N ALA A 189 -15.27 22.40 -37.09
CA ALA A 189 -14.88 22.37 -35.68
C ALA A 189 -16.08 22.61 -34.74
N GLY A 190 -16.92 23.62 -35.01
CA GLY A 190 -18.09 23.91 -34.17
C GLY A 190 -19.16 22.82 -34.19
N ARG A 191 -19.28 22.02 -35.26
CA ARG A 191 -20.17 20.85 -35.26
C ARG A 191 -19.54 19.67 -34.53
N ALA A 192 -18.24 19.46 -34.70
CA ALA A 192 -17.51 18.42 -33.99
C ALA A 192 -17.59 18.65 -32.47
N GLU A 193 -17.38 19.87 -31.99
CA GLU A 193 -17.49 20.24 -30.57
C GLU A 193 -18.86 19.86 -29.97
N GLN A 194 -19.95 20.16 -30.68
CA GLN A 194 -21.31 19.78 -30.25
C GLN A 194 -21.52 18.26 -30.20
N ARG A 195 -20.90 17.51 -31.13
CA ARG A 195 -20.99 16.04 -31.16
C ARG A 195 -20.11 15.40 -30.09
N CYS A 196 -18.94 15.99 -29.83
CA CYS A 196 -18.03 15.58 -28.76
C CYS A 196 -18.68 15.72 -27.38
N ALA A 197 -19.47 16.77 -27.17
CA ALA A 197 -20.24 16.96 -25.93
C ALA A 197 -21.28 15.86 -25.66
N ALA A 198 -21.60 15.01 -26.64
CA ALA A 198 -22.51 13.87 -26.44
C ALA A 198 -21.83 12.68 -25.73
N TYR A 199 -20.50 12.65 -25.63
CA TYR A 199 -19.75 11.58 -24.98
C TYR A 199 -19.34 11.99 -23.57
N THR A 200 -19.32 11.03 -22.66
CA THR A 200 -18.94 11.26 -21.26
C THR A 200 -17.45 11.48 -21.06
N SER A 201 -16.62 11.06 -22.02
CA SER A 201 -15.17 11.24 -22.02
C SER A 201 -14.60 11.19 -23.44
N GLU A 202 -13.40 11.73 -23.62
CA GLU A 202 -12.63 11.67 -24.86
C GLU A 202 -12.34 10.22 -25.28
N ASP A 203 -11.97 9.35 -24.33
CA ASP A 203 -11.77 7.91 -24.59
C ASP A 203 -13.01 7.24 -25.20
N LYS A 204 -14.21 7.60 -24.72
CA LYS A 204 -15.47 7.06 -25.25
C LYS A 204 -15.79 7.61 -26.64
N ALA A 205 -15.46 8.88 -26.88
CA ALA A 205 -15.57 9.46 -28.22
C ALA A 205 -14.61 8.77 -29.19
N GLN A 206 -13.36 8.49 -28.79
CA GLN A 206 -12.38 7.78 -29.60
C GLN A 206 -12.80 6.33 -29.90
N GLU A 207 -13.33 5.62 -28.90
CA GLU A 207 -13.87 4.27 -29.09
C GLU A 207 -15.00 4.26 -30.12
N ALA A 208 -15.94 5.20 -30.02
CA ALA A 208 -17.04 5.35 -30.97
C ALA A 208 -16.55 5.77 -32.37
N PHE A 209 -15.56 6.66 -32.44
CA PHE A 209 -14.92 7.09 -33.68
C PHE A 209 -14.30 5.90 -34.45
N LEU A 210 -13.48 5.10 -33.77
CA LEU A 210 -12.89 3.89 -34.35
C LEU A 210 -13.98 2.87 -34.73
N GLY A 211 -14.99 2.70 -33.89
CA GLY A 211 -16.12 1.79 -34.15
C GLY A 211 -16.97 2.23 -35.35
N GLY A 212 -17.00 3.54 -35.63
CA GLY A 212 -17.66 4.14 -36.78
C GLY A 212 -16.86 4.05 -38.10
N GLY A 213 -15.61 3.54 -38.05
CA GLY A 213 -14.71 3.43 -39.19
C GLY A 213 -13.73 4.59 -39.35
N GLY A 214 -13.54 5.42 -38.32
CA GLY A 214 -12.38 6.30 -38.24
C GLY A 214 -11.09 5.50 -38.02
N PRO A 215 -9.92 6.02 -38.42
CA PRO A 215 -9.69 7.36 -38.97
C PRO A 215 -9.90 7.47 -40.49
N GLU A 216 -10.03 6.37 -41.23
CA GLU A 216 -10.20 6.39 -42.69
C GLU A 216 -11.51 7.07 -43.11
N ARG A 217 -12.57 6.88 -42.33
CA ARG A 217 -13.88 7.47 -42.60
C ARG A 217 -14.56 7.92 -41.31
N ASP A 218 -14.39 9.19 -41.00
CA ASP A 218 -15.12 9.83 -39.90
C ASP A 218 -16.60 10.06 -40.24
N ARG A 219 -17.43 9.03 -40.01
CA ARG A 219 -18.90 9.12 -40.18
C ARG A 219 -19.56 9.95 -39.08
N LEU A 220 -18.92 10.03 -37.93
CA LEU A 220 -19.45 10.69 -36.74
C LEU A 220 -19.05 12.17 -36.70
N GLY A 221 -18.14 12.63 -37.55
CA GLY A 221 -17.69 14.02 -37.61
C GLY A 221 -17.06 14.48 -36.29
N LEU A 222 -16.28 13.62 -35.66
CA LEU A 222 -15.63 13.85 -34.36
C LEU A 222 -14.18 14.35 -34.50
N ASP A 223 -13.57 14.18 -35.67
CA ASP A 223 -12.20 14.57 -35.99
C ASP A 223 -12.22 15.60 -37.15
N PRO A 224 -12.44 16.89 -36.84
CA PRO A 224 -12.57 17.94 -37.84
C PRO A 224 -11.23 18.36 -38.48
N ASP A 225 -10.11 18.08 -37.83
CA ASP A 225 -8.74 18.37 -38.26
C ASP A 225 -8.11 17.21 -39.06
N GLY A 226 -8.63 16.00 -38.89
CA GLY A 226 -8.25 14.81 -39.63
C GLY A 226 -6.94 14.21 -39.15
N ASP A 227 -6.61 14.35 -37.87
CA ASP A 227 -5.39 13.79 -37.28
C ASP A 227 -5.56 12.33 -36.80
N GLY A 228 -6.79 11.82 -36.85
CA GLY A 228 -7.17 10.47 -36.42
C GLY A 228 -7.50 10.37 -34.94
N ASN A 229 -7.60 11.49 -34.22
CA ASN A 229 -7.88 11.55 -32.80
C ASN A 229 -9.16 12.38 -32.56
N ALA A 230 -10.23 11.70 -32.18
CA ALA A 230 -11.53 12.32 -31.98
C ALA A 230 -11.56 13.18 -30.71
N CYS A 231 -12.24 14.33 -30.81
CA CYS A 231 -12.61 15.15 -29.67
C CYS A 231 -11.45 15.59 -28.75
N GLY A 232 -10.23 15.72 -29.30
CA GLY A 232 -9.05 16.14 -28.54
C GLY A 232 -8.34 15.02 -27.79
N TRP A 233 -8.74 13.76 -28.00
CA TRP A 233 -8.09 12.60 -27.39
C TRP A 233 -6.58 12.55 -27.69
N ASP A 234 -5.74 12.39 -26.67
CA ASP A 234 -4.28 12.42 -26.83
C ASP A 234 -3.64 11.02 -26.67
N PRO A 235 -3.13 10.39 -27.76
CA PRO A 235 -2.44 9.10 -27.69
C PRO A 235 -1.11 9.17 -26.92
N ALA A 236 -0.53 10.35 -26.71
CA ALA A 236 0.71 10.51 -25.96
C ALA A 236 0.54 10.10 -24.49
N VAL A 237 -0.65 10.29 -23.90
CA VAL A 237 -0.94 9.88 -22.52
C VAL A 237 -0.71 8.38 -22.36
N VAL A 238 -1.26 7.57 -23.26
CA VAL A 238 -1.09 6.12 -23.27
C VAL A 238 0.37 5.72 -23.52
N ARG A 239 1.03 6.35 -24.50
CA ARG A 239 2.43 6.05 -24.84
C ARG A 239 3.39 6.36 -23.69
N ASN A 240 3.13 7.44 -22.95
CA ASN A 240 3.94 7.84 -21.82
C ASN A 240 3.75 6.91 -20.63
N LEU A 241 2.50 6.47 -20.37
CA LEU A 241 2.21 5.49 -19.33
C LEU A 241 2.98 4.18 -19.54
N VAL A 242 3.02 3.67 -20.78
CA VAL A 242 3.77 2.46 -21.13
C VAL A 242 5.28 2.66 -20.97
N ARG A 243 5.81 3.84 -21.28
CA ARG A 243 7.24 4.14 -21.13
C ARG A 243 7.68 4.31 -19.67
N SER A 244 6.76 4.66 -18.78
CA SER A 244 7.05 4.85 -17.35
C SER A 244 7.04 3.57 -16.51
N GLN A 245 6.76 2.42 -17.13
CA GLN A 245 6.73 1.09 -16.51
C GLN A 245 8.03 0.35 -16.76
#